data_AF-A0A1G2ESU2-F1
#
_entry.id   AF-A0A1G2ESU2-F1
#
_cell.length_a   1.000
_cell.length_b   1.000
_cell.length_c   1.000
_cell.angle_alpha   90.00
_cell.angle_beta   90.00
_cell.angle_gamma   90.00
#
_symmetry.space_group_name_H-M   'P 1'
#
loop_
_entity.id
_entity.type
_entity.pdbx_description
1 polymer ?
#
loop_
_entity_poly.entity_id
_entity_poly.type
_entity_poly.pdbx_seq_one_letter_code
_entity_poly.pdbx_strand_id
1 'polypeptide(L)'
;MPVNFIERKNRQKYLLIAVIIIFLATAVVLWFGYFNDVEISPVAYEPELYPEGSIIIDFSIFEKPFLKELKPFSEILPYEGSLGKQNPFK
;
A
#
# COMPACT_ATOMS: atom_id res chain seq x y z
N MET A 1 50.72 31.73 28.49
CA MET A 1 49.37 31.84 29.09
C MET A 1 48.66 30.49 28.99
N PRO A 2 48.64 29.68 30.07
CA PRO A 2 48.07 28.32 30.08
C PRO A 2 46.53 28.28 30.14
N VAL A 3 45.88 29.41 30.39
CA VAL A 3 44.41 29.51 30.58
C VAL A 3 43.62 29.17 29.31
N ASN A 4 44.16 29.52 28.13
CA ASN A 4 43.49 29.32 26.83
C ASN A 4 43.32 27.82 26.44
N PHE A 5 44.12 26.92 27.01
CA PHE A 5 44.03 25.48 26.72
C PHE A 5 42.87 24.82 27.48
N ILE A 6 42.58 25.31 28.69
CA ILE A 6 41.50 24.78 29.54
C ILE A 6 40.14 25.18 28.95
N GLU A 7 39.99 26.44 28.50
CA GLU A 7 38.77 26.90 27.83
C GLU A 7 38.49 26.16 26.52
N ARG A 8 39.52 25.93 25.67
CA ARG A 8 39.36 25.14 24.43
C ARG A 8 38.91 23.71 24.69
N LYS A 9 39.47 23.05 25.71
CA LYS A 9 39.13 21.66 26.07
C LYS A 9 37.67 21.54 26.55
N ASN A 10 37.20 22.51 27.32
CA ASN A 10 35.81 22.52 27.79
C ASN A 10 34.83 22.80 26.65
N ARG A 11 35.15 23.74 25.75
CA ARG A 11 34.32 24.03 24.57
C ARG A 11 34.21 22.84 23.63
N GLN A 12 35.29 22.08 23.43
CA GLN A 12 35.25 20.83 22.66
C GLN A 12 34.36 19.77 23.31
N LYS A 13 34.39 19.62 24.64
CA LYS A 13 33.49 18.71 25.36
C LYS A 13 32.02 19.10 25.15
N TYR A 14 31.68 20.39 25.25
CA TYR A 14 30.30 20.84 25.00
C TYR A 14 29.85 20.60 23.55
N LEU A 15 30.73 20.87 22.58
CA LEU A 15 30.43 20.58 21.17
C LEU A 15 30.24 19.08 20.92
N LEU A 16 31.06 18.23 21.54
CA LEU A 16 30.95 16.78 21.42
C LEU A 16 29.66 16.26 22.07
N ILE A 17 29.30 16.78 23.25
CA ILE A 17 28.02 16.50 23.91
C ILE A 17 26.85 16.95 23.03
N ALA A 18 26.92 18.13 22.43
CA ALA A 18 25.87 18.62 21.54
C ALA A 18 25.67 17.72 20.30
N VAL A 19 26.77 17.25 19.68
CA VAL A 19 26.70 16.30 18.56
C VAL A 19 26.06 14.97 18.99
N ILE A 20 26.43 14.46 20.17
CA ILE A 20 25.82 13.22 20.72
C ILE A 20 24.31 13.40 20.91
N ILE A 21 23.88 14.53 21.48
CA ILE A 21 22.46 14.82 21.71
C ILE A 21 21.70 14.86 20.37
N ILE A 22 22.26 15.52 19.35
CA ILE A 22 21.65 15.58 18.01
C ILE A 22 21.52 14.17 17.43
N PHE A 23 22.58 13.36 17.50
CA PHE A 23 22.53 11.97 17.02
C PHE A 23 21.47 11.15 17.75
N LEU A 24 21.39 11.26 19.09
CA LEU A 24 20.36 10.59 19.89
C LEU A 24 18.95 11.04 19.50
N ALA A 25 18.73 12.34 19.35
CA ALA A 25 17.43 12.87 18.93
C ALA A 25 17.03 12.34 17.54
N THR A 26 17.96 12.33 16.58
CA THR A 26 17.69 11.78 15.24
C THR A 26 17.39 10.28 15.28
N ALA A 27 18.11 9.50 16.10
CA ALA A 27 17.85 8.08 16.26
C ALA A 27 16.47 7.82 16.88
N VAL A 28 16.07 8.61 17.88
CA VAL A 28 14.74 8.52 18.50
C VAL A 28 13.64 8.87 17.50
N VAL A 29 13.80 9.95 16.73
CA VAL A 29 12.82 10.34 15.70
C VAL A 29 12.70 9.28 14.61
N LEU A 30 13.81 8.71 14.16
CA LEU A 30 13.80 7.61 13.18
C LEU A 30 13.17 6.35 13.78
N TRP A 31 13.43 6.03 15.04
CA TRP A 31 12.82 4.89 15.72
C TRP A 31 11.30 5.08 15.83
N PHE A 32 10.83 6.20 16.36
CA PHE A 32 9.39 6.46 16.41
C PHE A 32 8.76 6.59 15.02
N GLY A 33 9.44 7.19 14.05
CA GLY A 33 8.91 7.36 12.70
C GLY A 33 8.85 6.06 11.89
N TYR A 34 9.84 5.19 12.04
CA TYR A 34 9.92 3.91 11.33
C TYR A 34 9.03 2.84 11.96
N PHE A 35 8.92 2.79 13.29
CA PHE A 35 8.04 1.83 13.97
C PHE A 35 6.58 2.28 14.04
N ASN A 36 6.28 3.54 13.73
CA ASN A 36 4.92 4.01 13.45
C ASN A 36 4.60 3.81 11.97
N ASP A 37 4.75 2.57 11.48
CA ASP A 37 3.97 2.14 10.33
C ASP A 37 2.52 2.31 10.75
N VAL A 38 1.92 3.44 10.37
CA VAL A 38 0.47 3.53 10.25
C VAL A 38 0.16 2.40 9.30
N GLU A 39 -0.44 1.34 9.85
CA GLU A 39 -1.21 0.42 9.03
C GLU A 39 -2.21 1.30 8.29
N ILE A 40 -1.83 1.75 7.10
CA ILE A 40 -2.78 2.07 6.06
C ILE A 40 -3.31 0.69 5.70
N SER A 41 -4.12 0.13 6.60
CA SER A 41 -4.99 -0.98 6.31
C SER A 41 -5.68 -0.52 5.04
N PRO A 42 -5.51 -1.22 3.91
CA PRO A 42 -6.37 -0.94 2.77
C PRO A 42 -7.76 -1.04 3.36
N VAL A 43 -8.55 0.04 3.25
CA VAL A 43 -9.91 0.11 3.80
C VAL A 43 -10.52 -1.25 3.52
N ALA A 44 -10.62 -2.08 4.56
CA ALA A 44 -11.20 -3.39 4.43
C ALA A 44 -12.65 -3.04 4.19
N TYR A 45 -13.06 -3.09 2.93
CA TYR A 45 -14.46 -3.06 2.60
C TYR A 45 -15.03 -4.24 3.37
N GLU A 46 -15.63 -3.95 4.51
CA GLU A 46 -16.53 -4.86 5.18
C GLU A 46 -17.57 -5.16 4.10
N PRO A 47 -17.64 -6.40 3.58
CA PRO A 47 -18.73 -6.72 2.68
C PRO A 47 -19.99 -6.38 3.47
N GLU A 48 -20.80 -5.46 2.94
CA GLU A 48 -22.12 -5.19 3.50
C GLU A 48 -22.74 -6.56 3.75
N LEU A 49 -23.01 -6.86 5.03
CA LEU A 49 -23.73 -8.06 5.41
C LEU A 49 -25.12 -7.89 4.84
N TYR A 50 -25.29 -8.30 3.59
CA TYR A 50 -26.60 -8.45 2.98
C TYR A 50 -27.43 -9.29 3.96
N PRO A 51 -28.69 -8.92 4.22
CA PRO A 51 -29.56 -9.73 5.04
C PRO A 51 -29.49 -11.17 4.51
N GLU A 52 -29.50 -12.14 5.43
CA GLU A 52 -29.43 -13.58 5.17
C GLU A 52 -30.68 -14.02 4.38
N GLY A 53 -30.75 -13.56 3.13
CA GLY A 53 -31.72 -13.93 2.13
C GLY A 53 -31.05 -14.94 1.24
N SER A 54 -31.72 -16.06 0.99
CA SER A 54 -31.26 -17.04 0.03
C SER A 54 -31.12 -16.38 -1.33
N ILE A 55 -29.88 -16.16 -1.78
CA ILE A 55 -29.60 -15.77 -3.16
C ILE A 55 -29.85 -17.02 -4.00
N ILE A 56 -31.03 -17.10 -4.60
CA ILE A 56 -31.38 -18.16 -5.54
C ILE A 56 -30.89 -17.71 -6.92
N ILE A 57 -29.81 -18.34 -7.38
CA ILE A 57 -29.33 -18.15 -8.75
C ILE A 57 -30.20 -19.00 -9.67
N ASP A 58 -30.90 -18.35 -10.60
CA ASP A 58 -31.71 -19.04 -11.62
C ASP A 58 -30.84 -19.52 -12.79
N PHE A 59 -30.57 -20.82 -12.81
CA PHE A 59 -29.82 -21.48 -13.90
C PHE A 59 -30.69 -21.86 -15.09
N SER A 60 -32.01 -21.70 -15.03
CA SER A 60 -32.93 -22.01 -16.14
C SER A 60 -32.64 -21.15 -17.38
N ILE A 61 -31.96 -20.01 -17.19
CA ILE A 61 -31.50 -19.15 -18.27
C ILE A 61 -30.62 -19.93 -19.26
N PHE A 62 -29.77 -20.86 -18.81
CA PHE A 62 -28.88 -21.64 -19.68
C PHE A 62 -29.61 -22.59 -20.63
N GLU A 63 -30.89 -22.87 -20.41
CA GLU A 63 -31.69 -23.74 -21.28
C GLU A 63 -32.19 -23.03 -22.53
N LYS A 64 -32.08 -21.69 -22.58
CA LYS A 64 -32.57 -20.89 -23.70
C LYS A 64 -31.87 -21.30 -25.01
N PRO A 65 -32.63 -21.49 -26.11
CA PRO A 65 -32.08 -21.97 -27.38
C PRO A 65 -30.87 -21.16 -27.89
N PHE A 66 -30.93 -19.82 -27.77
CA PHE A 66 -29.86 -18.95 -28.24
C PHE A 66 -28.53 -19.11 -27.47
N LEU A 67 -28.56 -19.59 -26.22
CA LEU A 67 -27.33 -19.84 -25.46
C LEU A 67 -26.66 -21.15 -25.86
N LYS A 68 -27.42 -22.10 -26.41
CA LYS A 68 -26.87 -23.34 -26.98
C LYS A 68 -26.14 -23.11 -28.31
N GLU A 69 -26.41 -21.98 -28.96
CA GLU A 69 -25.72 -21.53 -30.17
C GLU A 69 -24.35 -20.89 -29.87
N LEU A 70 -24.07 -20.56 -28.60
CA LEU A 70 -22.78 -20.00 -28.20
C LEU A 70 -21.71 -21.09 -28.22
N LYS A 71 -20.52 -20.72 -28.73
CA LYS A 71 -19.36 -21.61 -28.69
C LYS A 71 -18.84 -21.74 -27.26
N PRO A 72 -18.44 -22.95 -26.82
CA PRO A 72 -17.75 -23.11 -25.55
C PRO A 72 -16.44 -22.33 -25.57
N PHE A 73 -16.03 -21.82 -24.41
CA PHE A 73 -14.82 -20.99 -24.29
C PHE A 73 -13.56 -21.66 -24.87
N SER A 74 -13.46 -22.99 -24.75
CA SER A 74 -12.36 -23.79 -25.30
C SER A 74 -12.23 -23.73 -26.82
N GLU A 75 -13.30 -23.36 -27.54
CA GLU A 75 -13.34 -23.30 -29.00
C GLU A 75 -13.27 -21.87 -29.54
N ILE A 76 -13.14 -20.87 -28.66
CA ILE A 76 -13.03 -19.46 -29.08
C ILE A 76 -11.58 -19.21 -29.53
N LEU A 77 -11.42 -18.80 -30.79
CA LEU A 77 -10.12 -18.41 -31.32
C LEU A 77 -9.61 -17.14 -30.63
N PRO A 78 -8.29 -16.96 -30.52
CA PRO A 78 -7.71 -15.70 -30.09
C PRO A 78 -8.30 -14.52 -30.88
N TYR A 79 -8.57 -13.41 -30.19
CA TYR A 79 -9.10 -12.22 -30.84
C TYR A 79 -8.07 -11.64 -31.81
N GLU A 80 -8.39 -11.63 -33.11
CA GLU A 80 -7.51 -11.13 -34.18
C GLU A 80 -7.76 -9.66 -34.55
N GLY A 81 -8.70 -8.99 -33.87
CA GLY A 81 -9.03 -7.59 -34.16
C GLY A 81 -8.05 -6.59 -33.56
N SER A 82 -8.22 -5.31 -33.91
CA SER A 82 -7.50 -4.24 -33.24
C SER A 82 -7.89 -4.17 -31.77
N LEU A 83 -6.89 -3.99 -30.89
CA LEU A 83 -7.14 -3.63 -29.50
C LEU A 83 -8.07 -2.40 -29.44
N GLY A 84 -9.05 -2.44 -28.52
CA GLY A 84 -10.00 -1.36 -28.34
C GLY A 84 -9.32 -0.03 -27.99
N LYS A 85 -10.12 1.04 -27.92
CA LYS A 85 -9.62 2.36 -27.50
C LYS A 85 -8.96 2.26 -26.12
N GLN A 86 -7.87 2.99 -25.93
CA GLN A 86 -7.25 3.10 -24.61
C GLN A 86 -8.29 3.60 -23.60
N ASN A 87 -8.31 2.96 -22.43
CA ASN A 87 -9.17 3.36 -21.33
C ASN A 87 -8.80 4.80 -20.91
N PRO A 88 -9.71 5.78 -21.02
CA PRO A 88 -9.44 7.17 -20.64
C PRO A 88 -9.40 7.40 -19.13
N PHE A 89 -9.77 6.38 -18.33
CA PHE A 89 -9.77 6.42 -16.86
C PHE A 89 -8.55 5.70 -16.26
N LYS A 90 -7.50 5.50 -17.06
CA LYS A 90 -6.24 4.91 -16.58
C LYS A 90 -5.27 5.98 -16.10
#